data_AF-A0A941X581-F1
#
_entry.id   AF-A0A941X581-F1
#
_cell.length_a   1.000
_cell.length_b   1.000
_cell.length_c   1.000
_cell.angle_alpha   90.00
_cell.angle_beta   90.00
_cell.angle_gamma   90.00
#
_symmetry.space_group_name_H-M   'P 1'
#
loop_
_entity.id
_entity.type
_entity.pdbx_description
1 polymer ?
#
loop_
_entity_poly.entity_id
_entity_poly.type
_entity_poly.pdbx_seq_one_letter_code
_entity_poly.pdbx_strand_id
1 'polypeptide(L)'
;PRSDMPLSFNHVPLFIYSPSFIEPRQIQDLGGQVDIAPTILGLLNIDYTDNGFGVNLLQEKRKAAFFTSDDAIGCVNDSLFYIYKPKENQEWLLSQERAIEKGGNIDNPAVCQELREYAFSMLQTAQYLMSNNLTGKYIGYQPR
;
A
#
# COMPACT_ATOMS: atom_id res chain seq x y z
N PRO A 1 -17.74 -10.34 12.84
CA PRO A 1 -17.86 -10.14 11.37
C PRO A 1 -16.64 -10.72 10.66
N ARG A 2 -16.85 -11.59 9.66
CA ARG A 2 -15.80 -11.94 8.70
C ARG A 2 -15.60 -10.71 7.82
N SER A 3 -14.36 -10.24 7.64
CA SER A 3 -14.08 -9.13 6.75
C SER A 3 -14.47 -9.56 5.32
N ASP A 4 -15.29 -8.77 4.63
CA ASP A 4 -15.52 -8.94 3.19
C ASP A 4 -14.29 -8.50 2.35
N MET A 5 -13.22 -8.07 3.02
CA MET A 5 -11.93 -7.69 2.47
C MET A 5 -10.83 -8.52 3.14
N PRO A 6 -10.68 -9.81 2.81
CA PRO A 6 -9.67 -10.65 3.42
C PRO A 6 -8.26 -10.28 2.94
N LEU A 7 -7.31 -10.18 3.87
CA LEU A 7 -5.92 -9.81 3.56
C LEU A 7 -5.22 -10.86 2.70
N SER A 8 -5.64 -12.12 2.81
CA SER A 8 -5.09 -13.24 2.04
C SER A 8 -5.29 -13.13 0.53
N PHE A 9 -6.30 -12.38 0.05
CA PHE A 9 -6.48 -12.09 -1.37
C PHE A 9 -5.64 -10.90 -1.86
N ASN A 10 -5.05 -10.13 -0.94
CA ASN A 10 -4.27 -8.94 -1.25
C ASN A 10 -2.76 -9.15 -1.04
N HIS A 11 -2.38 -10.12 -0.20
CA HIS A 11 -0.99 -10.48 0.04
C HIS A 11 -0.47 -11.42 -1.05
N VAL A 12 0.41 -10.88 -1.90
CA VAL A 12 1.01 -11.58 -3.04
C VAL A 12 2.54 -11.62 -2.91
N PRO A 13 3.21 -12.65 -3.43
CA PRO A 13 4.66 -12.72 -3.40
C PRO A 13 5.28 -11.70 -4.36
N LEU A 14 6.38 -11.08 -3.93
CA LEU A 14 7.28 -10.27 -4.76
C LEU A 14 8.69 -10.86 -4.69
N PHE A 15 9.28 -11.14 -5.86
CA PHE A 15 10.67 -11.57 -5.97
C PHE A 15 11.43 -10.63 -6.90
N ILE A 16 12.57 -10.13 -6.43
CA ILE A 16 13.55 -9.40 -7.26
C ILE A 16 14.78 -10.28 -7.37
N TYR A 17 15.13 -10.69 -8.59
CA TYR A 17 16.22 -11.64 -8.83
C TYR A 17 17.34 -10.97 -9.64
N SER A 18 18.50 -10.81 -9.01
CA SER A 18 19.73 -10.33 -9.64
C SER A 18 20.95 -10.77 -8.84
N PRO A 19 21.33 -12.06 -8.87
CA PRO A 19 22.31 -12.64 -7.95
C PRO A 19 23.72 -12.05 -8.07
N SER A 20 24.07 -11.43 -9.19
CA SER A 20 25.36 -10.75 -9.38
C SER A 20 25.38 -9.33 -8.79
N PHE A 21 24.23 -8.77 -8.41
CA PHE A 21 24.09 -7.37 -7.99
C PHE A 21 23.37 -7.19 -6.64
N ILE A 22 22.59 -8.18 -6.20
CA ILE A 22 21.77 -8.11 -4.98
C ILE A 22 22.03 -9.36 -4.14
N GLU A 23 22.45 -9.14 -2.89
CA GLU A 23 22.59 -10.21 -1.90
C GLU A 23 21.23 -10.83 -1.53
N PRO A 24 21.14 -12.17 -1.39
CA PRO A 24 19.91 -12.83 -0.97
C PRO A 24 19.43 -12.32 0.39
N ARG A 25 18.19 -11.83 0.45
CA ARG A 25 17.55 -11.41 1.70
C ARG A 25 16.03 -11.55 1.63
N GLN A 26 15.40 -11.64 2.78
CA GLN A 26 13.95 -11.58 2.93
C GLN A 26 13.58 -10.26 3.62
N ILE A 27 12.67 -9.49 3.02
CA ILE A 27 12.09 -8.28 3.61
C ILE A 27 10.66 -8.63 4.02
N GLN A 28 10.34 -8.41 5.29
CA GLN A 28 9.01 -8.66 5.86
C GLN A 28 8.23 -7.36 6.11
N ASP A 29 8.82 -6.21 5.78
CA ASP A 29 8.17 -4.91 5.90
C ASP A 29 7.00 -4.78 4.91
N LEU A 30 6.06 -3.90 5.25
CA LEU A 30 4.91 -3.60 4.40
C LEU A 30 5.36 -2.99 3.07
N GLY A 31 4.72 -3.46 2.00
CA GLY A 31 4.82 -2.89 0.67
C GLY A 31 3.50 -3.05 -0.08
N GLY A 32 3.35 -2.27 -1.13
CA GLY A 32 2.26 -2.34 -2.09
C GLY A 32 2.79 -2.32 -3.52
N GLN A 33 1.94 -2.63 -4.49
CA GLN A 33 2.35 -2.69 -5.91
C GLN A 33 2.87 -1.34 -6.43
N VAL A 34 2.43 -0.23 -5.84
CA VAL A 34 2.94 1.12 -6.16
C VAL A 34 4.43 1.28 -5.87
N ASP A 35 5.00 0.46 -4.99
CA ASP A 35 6.42 0.54 -4.60
C ASP A 35 7.37 -0.16 -5.57
N ILE A 36 6.84 -0.98 -6.49
CA ILE A 36 7.66 -1.76 -7.41
C ILE A 36 8.49 -0.83 -8.29
N ALA A 37 7.84 0.19 -8.87
CA ALA A 37 8.51 1.14 -9.76
C ALA A 37 9.68 1.89 -9.07
N PRO A 38 9.47 2.63 -7.96
CA PRO A 38 10.57 3.33 -7.30
C PRO A 38 11.66 2.39 -6.76
N THR A 39 11.30 1.18 -6.34
CA THR A 39 12.27 0.17 -5.88
C THR A 39 13.18 -0.30 -7.02
N ILE A 40 12.62 -0.64 -8.19
CA ILE A 40 13.39 -1.08 -9.35
C ILE A 40 14.23 0.07 -9.93
N LEU A 41 13.67 1.27 -10.05
CA LEU A 41 14.40 2.44 -10.55
C LEU A 41 15.57 2.81 -9.63
N GLY A 42 15.39 2.70 -8.31
CA GLY A 42 16.46 2.86 -7.33
C GLY A 42 17.58 1.83 -7.49
N LEU A 43 17.25 0.55 -7.74
CA LEU A 43 18.23 -0.50 -8.04
C LEU A 43 19.02 -0.24 -9.34
N LEU A 44 18.37 0.34 -10.34
CA LEU A 44 18.98 0.68 -11.63
C LEU A 44 19.75 2.01 -11.61
N ASN A 45 19.70 2.75 -10.50
CA ASN A 45 20.27 4.09 -10.37
C ASN A 45 19.77 5.04 -11.49
N ILE A 46 18.46 5.00 -11.75
CA ILE A 46 17.78 5.86 -12.72
C ILE A 46 17.01 6.93 -11.94
N ASP A 47 17.28 8.19 -12.22
CA ASP A 47 16.52 9.31 -11.68
C ASP A 47 15.06 9.26 -12.16
N TYR A 48 14.12 9.56 -11.27
CA TYR A 48 12.70 9.57 -11.57
C TYR A 48 11.98 10.70 -10.84
N THR A 49 10.92 11.21 -11.46
CA THR A 49 9.93 12.05 -10.78
C THR A 49 8.80 11.15 -10.35
N ASP A 50 8.57 11.06 -9.03
CA ASP A 50 7.47 10.27 -8.49
C ASP A 50 6.20 11.12 -8.40
N ASN A 51 5.23 10.82 -9.27
CA ASN A 51 3.86 11.32 -9.17
C ASN A 51 2.91 10.22 -8.66
N GLY A 52 3.48 9.12 -8.18
CA GLY A 52 2.78 8.00 -7.57
C GLY A 52 2.80 8.10 -6.04
N PHE A 53 2.55 6.94 -5.43
CA PHE A 53 2.41 6.77 -3.99
C PHE A 53 3.39 5.72 -3.45
N GLY A 54 4.40 5.41 -4.25
CA GLY A 54 5.37 4.37 -3.97
C GLY A 54 6.55 4.90 -3.16
N VAL A 55 7.25 3.99 -2.50
CA VAL A 55 8.56 4.26 -1.89
C VAL A 55 9.55 3.19 -2.32
N ASN A 56 10.84 3.50 -2.27
CA ASN A 56 11.86 2.49 -2.46
C ASN A 56 11.94 1.59 -1.23
N LEU A 57 11.43 0.35 -1.33
CA LEU A 57 11.37 -0.61 -0.22
C LEU A 57 12.75 -1.07 0.29
N LEU A 58 13.83 -0.74 -0.43
CA LEU A 58 15.19 -1.04 0.03
C LEU A 58 15.80 0.08 0.89
N GLN A 59 15.15 1.25 0.94
CA GLN A 59 15.62 2.44 1.63
C GLN A 59 14.63 2.95 2.69
N GLU A 60 13.33 2.76 2.47
CA GLU A 60 12.27 3.25 3.34
C GLU A 60 11.37 2.12 3.82
N LYS A 61 11.06 2.13 5.13
CA LYS A 61 10.02 1.28 5.72
C LYS A 61 8.69 2.04 5.73
N ARG A 62 7.68 1.49 5.07
CA ARG A 62 6.32 2.05 5.11
C ARG A 62 5.72 1.93 6.51
N LYS A 63 5.03 2.98 6.94
CA LYS A 63 4.22 2.95 8.18
C LYS A 63 2.92 2.19 8.00
N ALA A 64 2.32 2.32 6.83
CA ALA A 64 1.06 1.68 6.46
C ALA A 64 0.98 1.47 4.94
N ALA A 65 0.11 0.56 4.53
CA ALA A 65 -0.26 0.32 3.14
C ALA A 65 -1.79 0.46 3.00
N PHE A 66 -2.23 1.24 2.02
CA PHE A 66 -3.65 1.45 1.71
C PHE A 66 -4.01 0.72 0.41
N PHE A 67 -5.25 0.24 0.33
CA PHE A 67 -5.78 -0.48 -0.83
C PHE A 67 -7.32 -0.43 -0.81
N THR A 68 -7.94 -0.80 -1.92
CA THR A 68 -9.40 -0.80 -2.08
C THR A 68 -9.86 -2.16 -2.59
N SER A 69 -11.03 -2.61 -2.15
CA SER A 69 -11.66 -3.86 -2.60
C SER A 69 -13.14 -3.61 -2.79
N ASP A 70 -13.65 -3.71 -4.02
CA ASP A 70 -15.04 -3.42 -4.40
C ASP A 70 -15.58 -2.10 -3.82
N ASP A 71 -16.28 -2.17 -2.68
CA ASP A 71 -16.86 -1.03 -1.97
C ASP A 71 -16.27 -0.78 -0.58
N ALA A 72 -15.10 -1.34 -0.30
CA ALA A 72 -14.35 -1.13 0.94
C ALA A 72 -12.99 -0.47 0.69
N ILE A 73 -12.59 0.36 1.64
CA ILE A 73 -11.25 0.94 1.75
C ILE A 73 -10.53 0.22 2.89
N GLY A 74 -9.32 -0.27 2.62
CA GLY A 74 -8.47 -0.94 3.58
C GLY A 74 -7.18 -0.18 3.83
N CYS A 75 -6.70 -0.21 5.07
CA CYS A 75 -5.38 0.27 5.43
C CYS A 75 -4.76 -0.59 6.52
N VAL A 76 -3.54 -1.04 6.29
CA VAL A 76 -2.86 -2.00 7.17
C VAL A 76 -1.53 -1.44 7.64
N ASN A 77 -1.21 -1.62 8.92
CA ASN A 77 0.13 -1.47 9.47
C ASN A 77 0.66 -2.83 9.95
N ASP A 78 1.82 -2.87 10.63
CA ASP A 78 2.48 -4.11 11.05
C ASP A 78 1.60 -5.06 11.88
N SER A 79 0.53 -4.60 12.54
CA SER A 79 -0.30 -5.42 13.43
C SER A 79 -1.82 -5.23 13.33
N LEU A 80 -2.28 -4.15 12.70
CA LEU A 80 -3.68 -3.75 12.67
C LEU A 80 -4.14 -3.46 11.25
N PHE A 81 -5.41 -3.78 11.00
CA PHE A 81 -6.06 -3.63 9.71
C PHE A 81 -7.36 -2.83 9.87
N TYR A 82 -7.35 -1.61 9.34
CA TYR A 82 -8.49 -0.71 9.24
C TYR A 82 -9.30 -1.03 7.99
N ILE A 83 -10.62 -1.11 8.13
CA ILE A 83 -11.57 -1.29 7.03
C ILE A 83 -12.66 -0.24 7.16
N TYR A 84 -12.97 0.44 6.07
CA TYR A 84 -14.13 1.33 5.97
C TYR A 84 -15.01 0.94 4.78
N LYS A 85 -16.31 0.84 5.01
CA LYS A 85 -17.33 0.65 3.97
C LYS A 85 -18.17 1.93 3.84
N PRO A 86 -17.96 2.76 2.81
CA PRO A 86 -18.68 4.01 2.64
C PRO A 86 -20.19 3.85 2.54
N LYS A 87 -20.69 2.81 1.86
CA LYS A 87 -22.13 2.59 1.67
C LYS A 87 -22.88 2.34 2.97
N GLU A 88 -22.25 1.59 3.88
CA GLU A 88 -22.82 1.23 5.18
C GLU A 88 -22.49 2.28 6.26
N ASN A 89 -21.56 3.19 5.96
CA ASN A 89 -20.94 4.10 6.91
C ASN A 89 -20.43 3.37 8.18
N GLN A 90 -19.79 2.22 7.96
CA GLN A 90 -19.25 1.37 9.02
C GLN A 90 -17.75 1.22 8.87
N GLU A 91 -17.07 1.13 10.01
CA GLU A 91 -15.64 0.87 10.08
C GLU A 91 -15.30 -0.17 11.12
N TRP A 92 -14.17 -0.83 10.89
CA TRP A 92 -13.63 -1.84 11.77
C TRP A 92 -12.12 -1.68 11.86
N LEU A 93 -11.60 -2.03 13.04
CA LEU A 93 -10.18 -2.23 13.25
C LEU A 93 -10.00 -3.69 13.69
N LEU A 94 -9.29 -4.46 12.86
CA LEU A 94 -9.01 -5.87 13.11
C LEU A 94 -7.53 -6.04 13.46
N SER A 95 -7.20 -7.08 14.22
CA SER A 95 -5.79 -7.50 14.31
C SER A 95 -5.43 -8.25 13.05
N GLN A 96 -4.18 -8.14 12.64
CA GLN A 96 -3.65 -8.91 11.54
C GLN A 96 -2.32 -9.55 11.93
N GLU A 97 -2.11 -10.78 11.47
CA GLU A 97 -0.86 -11.50 11.65
C GLU A 97 -0.50 -12.16 10.32
N ARG A 98 0.64 -11.77 9.74
CA ARG A 98 1.15 -12.30 8.46
C ARG A 98 0.08 -12.29 7.35
N ALA A 99 -0.60 -11.15 7.18
CA ALA A 99 -1.68 -10.97 6.21
C ALA A 99 -2.89 -11.89 6.39
N ILE A 100 -3.16 -12.26 7.65
CA ILE A 100 -4.40 -12.91 8.05
C ILE A 100 -5.07 -12.00 9.06
N GLU A 101 -6.26 -11.48 8.72
CA GLU A 101 -7.07 -10.73 9.66
C GLU A 101 -7.75 -11.67 10.65
N LYS A 102 -7.76 -11.28 11.92
CA LYS A 102 -8.53 -11.97 12.98
C LYS A 102 -9.82 -11.18 13.22
N GLY A 103 -10.91 -11.93 13.35
CA GLY A 103 -12.21 -11.33 13.66
C GLY A 103 -12.23 -10.70 15.06
N GLY A 104 -13.17 -9.77 15.26
CA GLY A 104 -13.33 -9.02 16.51
C GLY A 104 -12.81 -7.59 16.33
N ASN A 105 -13.68 -6.61 16.59
CA ASN A 105 -13.29 -5.21 16.51
C ASN A 105 -12.38 -4.87 17.69
N ILE A 106 -11.25 -4.24 17.41
CA ILE A 106 -10.29 -3.79 18.40
C ILE A 106 -10.65 -2.38 18.82
N ASP A 107 -10.78 -2.17 20.13
CA ASP A 107 -10.95 -0.84 20.70
C ASP A 107 -9.59 -0.14 20.83
N ASN A 108 -9.18 0.53 19.76
CA ASN A 108 -8.01 1.41 19.74
C ASN A 108 -8.30 2.64 18.86
N PRO A 109 -8.97 3.67 19.40
CA PRO A 109 -9.39 4.84 18.63
C PRO A 109 -8.23 5.61 17.99
N ALA A 110 -7.08 5.67 18.67
CA ALA A 110 -5.91 6.39 18.17
C ALA A 110 -5.36 5.78 16.89
N VAL A 111 -5.15 4.46 16.87
CA VAL A 111 -4.65 3.78 15.66
C VAL A 111 -5.73 3.71 14.57
N CYS A 112 -7.00 3.56 14.95
CA CYS A 112 -8.11 3.65 14.00
C CYS A 112 -8.08 4.99 13.26
N GLN A 113 -7.94 6.10 14.00
CA GLN A 113 -7.83 7.43 13.42
C GLN A 113 -6.59 7.59 12.55
N GLU A 114 -5.42 7.12 13.00
CA GLU A 114 -4.17 7.21 12.23
C GLU A 114 -4.29 6.49 10.87
N LEU A 115 -4.77 5.24 10.86
CA LEU A 115 -4.92 4.47 9.63
C LEU A 115 -6.01 5.04 8.72
N ARG A 116 -7.10 5.56 9.30
CA ARG A 116 -8.12 6.29 8.55
C ARG A 116 -7.53 7.50 7.86
N GLU A 117 -6.85 8.37 8.60
CA GLU A 117 -6.26 9.60 8.07
C GLU A 117 -5.25 9.28 6.97
N TYR A 118 -4.40 8.27 7.16
CA TYR A 118 -3.49 7.79 6.13
C TYR A 118 -4.25 7.37 4.86
N ALA A 119 -5.21 6.44 4.98
CA ALA A 119 -5.96 5.92 3.84
C ALA A 119 -6.67 7.03 3.04
N PHE A 120 -7.39 7.91 3.74
CA PHE A 120 -8.15 8.98 3.10
C PHE A 120 -7.26 10.07 2.53
N SER A 121 -6.12 10.38 3.16
CA SER A 121 -5.15 11.33 2.60
C SER A 121 -4.61 10.82 1.27
N MET A 122 -4.29 9.53 1.18
CA MET A 122 -3.80 8.91 -0.06
C MET A 122 -4.89 8.91 -1.15
N LEU A 123 -6.13 8.54 -0.82
CA LEU A 123 -7.24 8.54 -1.77
C LEU A 123 -7.59 9.95 -2.28
N GLN A 124 -7.65 10.95 -1.38
CA GLN A 124 -7.91 12.34 -1.75
C GLN A 124 -6.78 12.90 -2.63
N THR A 125 -5.53 12.58 -2.30
CA THR A 125 -4.38 12.99 -3.12
C THR A 125 -4.46 12.33 -4.49
N ALA A 126 -4.78 11.05 -4.58
CA ALA A 126 -4.96 10.34 -5.85
C ALA A 126 -6.05 11.01 -6.71
N GLN A 127 -7.21 11.30 -6.10
CA GLN A 127 -8.29 11.99 -6.78
C GLN A 127 -7.87 13.39 -7.26
N TYR A 128 -7.14 14.14 -6.44
CA TYR A 128 -6.65 15.46 -6.80
C TYR A 128 -5.68 15.41 -7.98
N LEU A 129 -4.69 14.51 -7.95
CA LEU A 129 -3.73 14.34 -9.04
C LEU A 129 -4.43 13.98 -10.35
N MET A 130 -5.41 13.07 -10.30
CA MET A 130 -6.21 12.69 -11.47
C MET A 130 -7.04 13.85 -12.00
N SER A 131 -7.76 14.56 -11.12
CA SER A 131 -8.66 15.66 -11.51
C SER A 131 -7.92 16.87 -12.11
N ASN A 132 -6.64 17.03 -11.76
CA ASN A 132 -5.80 18.14 -12.22
C ASN A 132 -4.77 17.73 -13.29
N ASN A 133 -4.85 16.50 -13.83
CA ASN A 133 -3.90 15.97 -14.83
C ASN A 133 -2.43 15.99 -14.37
N LEU A 134 -2.17 15.74 -13.08
CA LEU A 134 -0.84 15.75 -12.46
C LEU A 134 -0.21 14.35 -12.35
N THR A 135 -0.85 13.31 -12.86
CA THR A 135 -0.32 11.92 -12.86
C THR A 135 0.81 11.70 -13.88
N GLY A 136 1.28 12.75 -14.54
CA GLY A 136 2.16 12.69 -15.70
C GLY A 136 1.43 12.28 -16.98
N LYS A 137 2.04 12.59 -18.14
CA LYS A 137 1.60 12.08 -19.44
C LYS A 137 2.43 10.85 -19.77
N TYR A 138 1.79 9.71 -19.98
CA TYR A 138 2.48 8.56 -20.55
C TYR A 138 2.93 8.90 -21.98
N ILE A 139 4.24 9.04 -22.19
CA ILE A 139 4.83 9.35 -23.50
C ILE A 139 5.22 8.10 -24.30
N GLY A 140 4.84 6.91 -23.83
CA GLY A 140 5.32 5.64 -24.39
C GLY A 140 6.74 5.30 -23.96
N TYR A 141 7.16 4.06 -24.24
CA TYR A 141 8.57 3.70 -24.20
C TYR A 141 9.31 4.45 -25.31
N GLN A 142 10.31 5.25 -24.93
CA GLN A 142 11.19 5.99 -25.85
C GLN A 142 12.56 5.29 -25.83
N PRO A 143 12.84 4.33 -26.73
CA PRO A 143 14.15 3.73 -26.83
C PRO A 143 15.19 4.80 -27.19
N ARG A 144 16.36 4.70 -26.56
CA ARG A 144 17.54 5.49 -26.93
C ARG A 144 18.20 4.92 -28.18
#